data_AF-A0A8H9C1L2-F1
#
_entry.id   AF-A0A8H9C1L2-F1
#
_cell.length_a   1.000
_cell.length_b   1.000
_cell.length_c   1.000
_cell.angle_alpha   90.00
_cell.angle_beta   90.00
_cell.angle_gamma   90.00
#
_symmetry.space_group_name_H-M   'P 1'
#
loop_
_entity.id
_entity.type
_entity.pdbx_description
1 polymer ?
#
loop_
_entity_poly.entity_id
_entity_poly.type
_entity_poly.pdbx_seq_one_letter_code
_entity_poly.pdbx_strand_id
1 'polypeptide(L)' 'MKDEIKSIKGIHVFQDLVRLIDDYIDYYNIDRFQIGLAKLSPNQFETYIKTGDYPLIQYQNPPAVPISHYRS' A
#
# COMPACT_ATOMS: atom_id res chain seq x y z
N MET A 1 -2.30 12.19 -3.95
CA MET A 1 -3.46 11.29 -4.15
C MET A 1 -4.44 11.90 -5.14
N LYS A 2 -5.05 11.08 -6.02
CA LYS A 2 -5.84 11.38 -7.26
C LYS A 2 -5.23 12.43 -8.21
N ASP A 3 -4.74 13.54 -7.69
CA ASP A 3 -3.96 14.59 -8.38
C ASP A 3 -2.64 14.06 -8.97
N GLU A 4 -2.21 12.87 -8.52
CA GLU A 4 -1.08 12.14 -9.08
C GLU A 4 -1.45 11.38 -10.37
N ILE A 5 -2.74 11.16 -10.63
CA ILE A 5 -3.23 10.51 -11.83
C ILE A 5 -3.34 11.58 -12.94
N LYS A 6 -2.18 11.98 -13.47
CA LYS A 6 -2.07 13.11 -14.41
C LYS A 6 -2.62 12.80 -15.83
N SER A 7 -2.77 11.53 -16.20
CA SER A 7 -3.05 11.11 -17.59
C SER A 7 -4.52 10.85 -17.94
N ILE A 8 -5.49 11.14 -17.07
CA ILE A 8 -6.91 10.81 -17.34
C ILE A 8 -7.45 11.54 -18.58
N LYS A 9 -6.95 12.75 -18.88
CA LYS A 9 -7.45 13.57 -20.00
C LYS A 9 -7.21 12.97 -21.40
N GLY A 10 -6.26 12.04 -21.55
CA GLY A 10 -5.90 11.42 -22.83
C GLY A 10 -6.52 10.04 -23.06
N ILE A 11 -7.38 9.58 -22.14
CA ILE A 11 -7.97 8.25 -22.21
C ILE A 11 -9.32 8.34 -22.91
N HIS A 12 -9.45 7.63 -24.02
CA HIS A 12 -10.66 7.60 -24.83
C HIS A 12 -11.36 6.23 -24.83
N VAL A 13 -10.77 5.24 -24.16
CA VAL A 13 -11.28 3.88 -24.06
C VAL A 13 -11.52 3.55 -22.59
N PHE A 14 -12.74 3.10 -22.27
CA PHE A 14 -13.13 2.77 -20.89
C PHE A 14 -12.19 1.75 -20.24
N GLN A 15 -11.77 0.75 -21.01
CA GLN A 15 -10.91 -0.32 -20.50
C GLN A 15 -9.51 0.18 -20.11
N ASP A 16 -9.01 1.22 -20.77
CA ASP A 16 -7.74 1.85 -20.42
C ASP A 16 -7.87 2.71 -19.16
N LEU A 17 -9.05 3.30 -18.92
CA LEU A 17 -9.35 4.00 -17.67
C LEU A 17 -9.37 3.02 -16.49
N VAL A 18 -10.01 1.86 -16.67
CA VAL A 18 -10.03 0.81 -15.64
C VAL A 18 -8.61 0.36 -15.30
N ARG A 19 -7.80 0.03 -16.30
CA ARG A 19 -6.39 -0.37 -16.09
C ARG A 19 -5.60 0.70 -15.35
N LEU A 20 -5.74 1.97 -15.72
CA LEU A 20 -5.06 3.07 -15.02
C LEU A 20 -5.43 3.12 -13.54
N ILE A 21 -6.71 2.92 -13.22
CA ILE A 21 -7.20 2.95 -11.84
C ILE A 21 -6.70 1.71 -11.09
N ASP A 22 -6.76 0.53 -11.70
CA ASP A 22 -6.25 -0.72 -11.10
C ASP A 22 -4.75 -0.60 -10.80
N ASP A 23 -3.94 -0.14 -11.76
CA ASP A 23 -2.51 0.11 -11.57
C ASP A 23 -2.25 1.12 -10.44
N TYR A 24 -3.09 2.16 -10.34
CA TYR A 24 -2.98 3.15 -9.27
C TYR A 24 -3.31 2.57 -7.89
N ILE A 25 -4.33 1.70 -7.82
CA ILE A 25 -4.72 1.00 -6.60
C ILE A 25 -3.58 0.05 -6.17
N ASP A 26 -3.05 -0.72 -7.10
CA ASP A 26 -1.96 -1.67 -6.86
C ASP A 26 -0.70 -0.95 -6.37
N TYR A 27 -0.30 0.13 -7.03
CA TYR A 27 0.84 0.94 -6.60
C TYR A 27 0.73 1.39 -5.13
N TYR A 28 -0.46 1.83 -4.72
CA TYR A 28 -0.68 2.34 -3.37
C TYR A 28 -0.81 1.23 -2.32
N ASN A 29 -1.39 0.09 -2.67
CA ASN A 29 -1.68 -0.99 -1.73
C ASN A 29 -0.56 -2.04 -1.64
N ILE A 30 0.24 -2.19 -2.70
CA ILE A 30 1.24 -3.25 -2.85
C ILE A 30 2.65 -2.66 -2.87
N ASP A 31 2.93 -1.69 -3.75
CA ASP A 31 4.31 -1.27 -4.03
C ASP A 31 4.82 -0.15 -3.11
N ARG A 32 3.92 0.71 -2.63
CA ARG A 32 4.30 1.89 -1.87
C ARG A 32 4.46 1.60 -0.38
N PHE A 33 5.72 1.52 0.06
CA PHE A 33 6.07 1.45 1.47
C PHE A 33 5.79 2.77 2.21
N GLN A 34 5.19 2.67 3.39
CA GLN A 34 4.89 3.82 4.24
C GLN A 34 5.59 3.68 5.59
N ILE A 35 6.31 4.73 6.01
CA ILE A 35 7.03 4.74 7.29
C ILE A 35 6.08 4.44 8.47
N GLY A 36 4.88 5.02 8.45
CA GLY A 36 3.86 4.81 9.48
C GLY A 36 3.26 3.40 9.53
N LEU A 37 3.49 2.58 8.49
CA LEU A 37 3.03 1.20 8.40
C LEU A 37 4.17 0.21 8.64
N ALA A 38 5.04 0.49 9.60
CA ALA A 38 6.23 -0.34 9.85
C ALA A 38 7.13 -0.49 8.60
N LYS A 39 7.15 0.53 7.73
CA LYS A 39 7.81 0.51 6.41
C LYS A 39 7.28 -0.57 5.46
N LEU A 40 6.03 -0.97 5.62
CA LEU A 40 5.32 -1.92 4.76
C LEU A 40 4.34 -1.17 3.84
N SER A 41 3.91 -1.84 2.76
CA SER A 41 2.72 -1.42 2.03
C SER A 41 1.45 -1.76 2.82
N PRO A 42 0.30 -1.14 2.52
CA PRO A 42 -0.96 -1.42 3.22
C PRO A 42 -1.31 -2.91 3.32
N ASN A 43 -1.20 -3.67 2.22
CA ASN A 43 -1.54 -5.10 2.21
C ASN A 43 -0.57 -5.93 3.06
N GLN A 44 0.72 -5.60 3.01
CA GLN A 44 1.74 -6.25 3.83
C GLN A 44 1.56 -5.93 5.31
N PHE A 45 1.22 -4.68 5.65
CA PHE A 45 0.94 -4.29 7.02
C PHE A 45 -0.31 -5.00 7.56
N GLU A 46 -1.37 -5.10 6.78
CA GLU A 46 -2.57 -5.86 7.17
C GLU A 46 -2.22 -7.31 7.51
N THR A 47 -1.43 -7.96 6.65
CA THR A 47 -0.97 -9.33 6.86
C THR A 47 -0.12 -9.44 8.13
N TYR A 48 0.82 -8.51 8.32
CA TYR A 48 1.67 -8.45 9.50
C TYR A 48 0.87 -8.30 10.80
N ILE A 49 -0.13 -7.42 10.83
CA ILE A 49 -0.98 -7.23 12.01
C ILE A 49 -1.81 -8.48 12.34
N LYS A 50 -2.26 -9.21 11.31
CA LYS A 50 -3.04 -10.44 11.50
C LYS A 50 -2.20 -11.63 11.97
N THR A 51 -0.98 -11.76 11.45
CA THR A 51 -0.13 -12.96 11.62
C THR A 51 0.98 -12.78 12.65
N GLY A 52 1.48 -11.54 12.82
CA GLY A 52 2.71 -11.26 13.53
C GLY A 52 3.98 -11.48 12.69
N ASP A 53 3.86 -11.96 11.45
CA ASP A 53 5.00 -12.30 10.59
C ASP A 53 5.44 -11.08 9.78
N TYR A 54 6.66 -10.61 10.01
CA TYR A 54 7.19 -9.45 9.29
C TYR A 54 7.76 -9.86 7.93
N PRO A 55 7.26 -9.32 6.80
CA PRO A 55 7.57 -9.85 5.47
C PRO A 55 8.98 -9.47 4.97
N LEU A 56 9.62 -8.45 5.54
CA LEU A 56 10.95 -8.01 5.13
C LEU A 56 12.04 -8.57 6.07
N ILE A 57 12.09 -9.89 6.18
CA ILE A 57 12.90 -10.69 7.12
C ILE A 57 14.41 -10.37 7.03
N GLN A 58 14.86 -9.88 5.88
CA GLN A 58 16.25 -9.48 5.63
C GLN A 58 16.70 -8.20 6.34
N TYR A 59 15.77 -7.38 6.87
CA TYR A 59 16.11 -6.22 7.71
C TYR A 59 16.02 -6.64 9.18
N GLN A 60 17.18 -6.97 9.77
CA GLN A 60 17.29 -7.24 11.20
C GLN A 60 16.80 -6.00 12.00
N ASN A 61 15.86 -6.20 12.93
CA ASN A 61 14.98 -5.20 13.58
C ASN A 61 13.85 -4.65 12.70
N PRO A 62 12.72 -5.37 12.59
CA PRO A 62 11.46 -4.71 12.23
C PRO A 62 11.19 -3.55 13.20
N PRO A 63 10.71 -2.39 12.72
CA PRO A 63 10.28 -1.33 13.61
C PRO A 63 9.15 -1.85 14.51
N ALA A 64 9.11 -1.37 15.77
CA ALA A 64 8.05 -1.73 16.70
C ALA A 64 6.69 -1.53 16.04
N VAL A 65 5.82 -2.55 16.14
CA VAL A 65 4.44 -2.45 15.66
C VAL A 65 3.84 -1.19 16.27
N PRO A 66 3.34 -0.24 15.47
CA PRO A 66 2.63 0.89 16.03
C PRO A 66 1.50 0.33 16.90
N ILE A 67 1.46 0.69 18.18
CA ILE A 67 0.36 0.29 19.07
C ILE A 67 -0.92 0.75 18.38
N SER A 68 -1.72 -0.22 17.96
CA SER A 68 -3.02 0.05 17.37
C SER A 68 -3.87 0.74 18.42
N HIS A 69 -4.17 2.01 18.21
CA HIS A 69 -5.16 2.75 19.00
C HIS A 69 -6.61 2.27 18.71
N TYR A 70 -6.78 1.22 17.87
CA TYR A 70 -8.07 0.57 17.56
C TYR A 70 -8.38 -0.63 18.46
N ARG A 71 -7.83 -0.67 19.68
CA ARG A 71 -8.39 -1.53 20.74
C ARG A 71 -9.48 -0.71 21.43
N SER A 72 -10.74 -0.91 21.02
CA SER A 72 -11.92 -0.57 21.83
C SER A 72 -11.96 -1.41 23.09
#